data_AF-A0A3C0EXZ2-F1
#
_entry.id   AF-A0A3C0EXZ2-F1
#
_cell.length_a   1.000
_cell.length_b   1.000
_cell.length_c   1.000
_cell.angle_alpha   90.00
_cell.angle_beta   90.00
_cell.angle_gamma   90.00
#
_symmetry.space_group_name_H-M   'P 1'
#
loop_
_entity.id
_entity.type
_entity.pdbx_description
1 polymer ?
#
loop_
_entity_poly.entity_id
_entity_poly.type
_entity_poly.pdbx_seq_one_letter_code
_entity_poly.pdbx_strand_id
1 'polypeptide(L)'
;MTLIEMAAVVVVTGIIALGMTMGTQGVLLHYQTDHVRTDLRQYGNSIMREIVRELNLAQRIELDGLNGYSRLKLYRFYSDLTPSMVISCHQTNGVQFNYNNPIDGTLKLPNFGAYRDSGQRSVWVKDFVVTSEPSSKPGLAVFKQSYLHLELTLAMDQDVFINGQTTTEDHYFHRGVFLSHSYIMKKLTNDQSSIS
;
A
#
# COMPACT_ATOMS: atom_id res chain seq x y z
N MET A 1 57.51 -8.47 -26.60
CA MET A 1 56.86 -8.69 -25.29
C MET A 1 57.71 -9.64 -24.48
N THR A 2 58.12 -9.22 -23.29
CA THR A 2 58.87 -10.07 -22.35
C THR A 2 57.91 -10.84 -21.44
N LEU A 3 58.39 -11.91 -20.81
CA LEU A 3 57.61 -12.75 -19.90
C LEU A 3 57.07 -11.94 -18.71
N ILE A 4 57.82 -10.91 -18.28
CA ILE A 4 57.44 -9.97 -17.22
C ILE A 4 56.30 -9.04 -17.68
N GLU A 5 56.33 -8.57 -18.93
CA GLU A 5 55.26 -7.74 -19.50
C GLU A 5 53.96 -8.55 -19.67
N MET A 6 54.07 -9.81 -20.07
CA MET A 6 52.90 -10.70 -20.19
C MET A 6 52.31 -11.04 -18.82
N ALA A 7 53.14 -11.31 -17.81
CA ALA A 7 52.68 -11.53 -16.44
C ALA A 7 52.00 -10.28 -15.86
N ALA A 8 52.56 -9.09 -16.08
CA ALA A 8 51.97 -7.84 -15.61
C ALA A 8 50.60 -7.57 -16.26
N VAL A 9 50.45 -7.79 -17.57
CA VAL A 9 49.18 -7.63 -18.28
C VAL A 9 48.11 -8.59 -17.77
N VAL A 10 48.45 -9.86 -17.53
CA VAL A 10 47.51 -10.86 -16.99
C VAL A 10 47.04 -10.50 -15.58
N VAL A 11 47.95 -10.04 -14.72
CA VAL A 11 47.59 -9.62 -13.34
C VAL A 11 46.68 -8.39 -13.37
N VAL A 12 47.03 -7.37 -14.15
CA VAL A 12 46.23 -6.14 -14.26
C VAL A 12 44.84 -6.42 -14.84
N THR A 13 44.76 -7.21 -15.92
CA THR A 13 43.47 -7.60 -16.51
C THR A 13 42.64 -8.45 -15.55
N GLY A 14 43.27 -9.34 -14.78
CA GLY A 14 42.62 -10.13 -13.74
C GLY A 14 42.00 -9.26 -12.62
N ILE A 15 42.76 -8.28 -12.11
CA ILE A 15 42.27 -7.36 -11.07
C ILE A 15 41.10 -6.51 -11.59
N ILE A 16 41.21 -5.99 -12.81
CA ILE A 16 40.15 -5.19 -13.44
C ILE A 16 38.90 -6.03 -13.66
N ALA A 17 39.04 -7.26 -14.20
CA ALA A 17 37.91 -8.16 -14.41
C ALA A 17 37.21 -8.53 -13.09
N LEU A 18 37.95 -8.81 -12.02
CA LEU A 18 37.39 -9.07 -10.69
C LEU A 18 36.69 -7.83 -10.11
N GLY A 19 37.30 -6.64 -10.23
CA GLY A 19 36.70 -5.39 -9.78
C GLY A 19 35.39 -5.06 -10.51
N MET A 20 35.35 -5.28 -11.83
CA MET A 20 34.14 -5.03 -12.64
C MET A 20 33.03 -6.05 -12.36
N THR A 21 33.36 -7.32 -12.17
CA THR A 21 32.35 -8.35 -11.83
C THR A 21 31.72 -8.12 -10.46
N MET A 22 32.52 -7.75 -9.44
CA MET A 22 31.98 -7.39 -8.12
C MET A 22 31.15 -6.10 -8.15
N GLY A 23 31.60 -5.06 -8.87
CA GLY A 23 30.87 -3.80 -9.00
C GLY A 23 29.54 -3.94 -9.73
N THR A 24 29.49 -4.73 -10.80
CA THR A 24 28.26 -4.97 -11.56
C THR A 24 27.21 -5.75 -10.77
N GLN A 25 27.62 -6.73 -9.95
CA GLN A 25 26.70 -7.44 -9.07
C GLN A 25 26.03 -6.51 -8.04
N GLY A 26 26.81 -5.60 -7.43
CA GLY A 26 26.25 -4.62 -6.49
C GLY A 26 25.24 -3.66 -7.15
N VAL A 27 25.56 -3.13 -8.32
CA VAL A 27 24.65 -2.25 -9.08
C VAL A 27 23.37 -2.98 -9.49
N LEU A 28 23.49 -4.23 -9.93
CA LEU A 28 22.33 -5.04 -10.31
C LEU A 28 21.40 -5.26 -9.12
N LEU A 29 21.93 -5.58 -7.93
CA LEU A 29 21.13 -5.77 -6.72
C LEU A 29 20.33 -4.52 -6.35
N HIS A 30 20.96 -3.34 -6.41
CA HIS A 30 20.28 -2.06 -6.15
C HIS A 30 19.18 -1.78 -7.17
N TYR A 31 19.47 -1.99 -8.46
CA TYR A 31 18.48 -1.79 -9.53
C TYR A 31 17.23 -2.67 -9.32
N GLN A 32 17.44 -3.94 -8.95
CA GLN A 32 16.35 -4.85 -8.66
C GLN A 32 15.50 -4.38 -7.47
N THR A 33 16.13 -3.93 -6.39
CA THR A 33 15.41 -3.41 -5.22
C THR A 33 14.61 -2.16 -5.59
N ASP A 34 15.18 -1.25 -6.38
CA ASP A 34 14.49 -0.02 -6.77
C ASP A 34 13.30 -0.27 -7.68
N HIS A 35 13.34 -1.31 -8.52
CA HIS A 35 12.18 -1.76 -9.27
C HIS A 35 11.05 -2.21 -8.33
N VAL A 36 11.36 -3.06 -7.34
CA VAL A 36 10.36 -3.55 -6.39
C VAL A 36 9.73 -2.42 -5.58
N ARG A 37 10.54 -1.47 -5.10
CA ARG A 37 10.07 -0.27 -4.41
C ARG A 37 9.14 0.58 -5.28
N THR A 38 9.45 0.70 -6.57
CA THR A 38 8.63 1.48 -7.51
C THR A 38 7.26 0.83 -7.69
N ASP A 39 7.22 -0.49 -7.87
CA ASP A 39 5.96 -1.24 -7.95
C ASP A 39 5.11 -1.07 -6.68
N LEU A 40 5.73 -1.14 -5.50
CA LEU A 40 5.06 -0.93 -4.21
C LEU A 40 4.47 0.48 -4.08
N ARG A 41 5.25 1.50 -4.45
CA ARG A 41 4.78 2.90 -4.46
C ARG A 41 3.63 3.10 -5.43
N GLN A 42 3.71 2.53 -6.62
CA GLN A 42 2.65 2.61 -7.62
C GLN A 42 1.38 1.91 -7.13
N TYR A 43 1.51 0.70 -6.60
CA TYR A 43 0.40 -0.06 -6.03
C TYR A 43 -0.26 0.72 -4.90
N GLY A 44 0.49 1.13 -3.86
CA GLY A 44 -0.06 1.84 -2.72
C GLY A 44 -0.77 3.14 -3.11
N ASN A 45 -0.18 3.95 -4.00
CA ASN A 45 -0.83 5.17 -4.48
C ASN A 45 -2.12 4.90 -5.28
N SER A 46 -2.13 3.85 -6.10
CA SER A 46 -3.29 3.49 -6.92
C SER A 46 -4.44 2.99 -6.04
N ILE A 47 -4.15 2.12 -5.06
CA ILE A 47 -5.12 1.67 -4.06
C ILE A 47 -5.73 2.86 -3.33
N MET A 48 -4.89 3.74 -2.77
CA MET A 48 -5.38 4.87 -2.00
C MET A 48 -6.27 5.79 -2.84
N ARG A 49 -5.92 6.00 -4.11
CA ARG A 49 -6.73 6.79 -5.05
C ARG A 49 -8.09 6.15 -5.31
N GLU A 50 -8.14 4.83 -5.48
CA GLU A 50 -9.37 4.11 -5.75
C GLU A 50 -10.28 4.06 -4.53
N ILE A 51 -9.73 3.82 -3.34
CA ILE A 51 -10.49 3.90 -2.07
C ILE A 51 -11.11 5.30 -1.94
N VAL A 52 -10.33 6.36 -2.17
CA VAL A 52 -10.81 7.75 -2.10
C VAL A 52 -11.95 7.99 -3.11
N ARG A 53 -11.83 7.44 -4.33
CA ARG A 53 -12.89 7.56 -5.35
C ARG A 53 -14.19 6.94 -4.86
N GLU A 54 -14.13 5.72 -4.35
CA GLU A 54 -15.33 5.02 -3.86
C GLU A 54 -15.93 5.67 -2.61
N LEU A 55 -15.07 6.15 -1.69
CA LEU A 55 -15.52 6.90 -0.52
C LEU A 55 -16.27 8.19 -0.87
N ASN A 56 -15.84 8.90 -1.91
CA ASN A 56 -16.50 10.11 -2.37
C ASN A 56 -17.89 9.84 -2.97
N LEU A 57 -18.18 8.62 -3.41
CA LEU A 57 -19.47 8.23 -3.98
C LEU A 57 -20.44 7.68 -2.93
N ALA A 58 -19.95 7.31 -1.75
CA ALA A 58 -20.74 6.70 -0.70
C ALA A 58 -21.49 7.76 0.15
N GLN A 59 -22.78 7.51 0.42
CA GLN A 59 -23.59 8.33 1.31
C GLN A 59 -23.52 7.87 2.77
N ARG A 60 -23.28 6.58 3.00
CA ARG A 60 -23.07 6.00 4.32
C ARG A 60 -21.87 5.07 4.27
N ILE A 61 -21.04 5.14 5.30
CA ILE A 61 -19.84 4.30 5.46
C ILE A 61 -19.91 3.67 6.84
N GLU A 62 -19.63 2.37 6.88
CA GLU A 62 -19.46 1.62 8.11
C GLU A 62 -18.05 1.03 8.17
N LEU A 63 -17.42 1.18 9.33
CA LEU A 63 -16.10 0.64 9.63
C LEU A 63 -16.27 -0.63 10.43
N ASP A 64 -15.51 -1.66 10.06
CA ASP A 64 -15.50 -2.96 10.68
C ASP A 64 -14.06 -3.51 10.68
N GLY A 65 -13.81 -4.59 11.41
CA GLY A 65 -12.53 -5.31 11.42
C GLY A 65 -12.64 -6.68 10.75
N LEU A 66 -11.59 -7.08 10.03
CA LEU A 66 -11.45 -8.44 9.50
C LEU A 66 -9.98 -8.86 9.51
N ASN A 67 -9.66 -9.96 10.19
CA ASN A 67 -8.31 -10.55 10.24
C ASN A 67 -7.21 -9.56 10.69
N GLY A 68 -7.53 -8.65 11.61
CA GLY A 68 -6.60 -7.62 12.09
C GLY A 68 -6.51 -6.38 11.20
N TYR A 69 -7.19 -6.35 10.05
CA TYR A 69 -7.26 -5.18 9.17
C TYR A 69 -8.61 -4.47 9.29
N SER A 70 -8.63 -3.18 8.94
CA SER A 70 -9.88 -2.44 8.75
C SER A 70 -10.63 -2.90 7.50
N ARG A 71 -11.96 -2.86 7.56
CA ARG A 71 -12.87 -3.15 6.46
C ARG A 71 -13.87 -2.02 6.34
N LEU A 72 -14.00 -1.49 5.13
CA LEU A 72 -14.96 -0.45 4.79
C LEU A 72 -16.17 -1.09 4.12
N LYS A 73 -17.37 -0.77 4.59
CA LYS A 73 -18.63 -1.06 3.92
C LYS A 73 -19.23 0.25 3.44
N LEU A 74 -19.39 0.39 2.13
CA LEU A 74 -19.82 1.61 1.46
C LEU A 74 -21.23 1.42 0.90
N TYR A 75 -22.11 2.36 1.24
CA TYR A 75 -23.49 2.36 0.79
C TYR A 75 -23.72 3.54 -0.16
N ARG A 76 -24.25 3.24 -1.35
CA ARG A 76 -24.54 4.26 -2.36
C ARG A 76 -25.64 5.20 -1.87
N PHE A 77 -26.66 4.65 -1.23
CA PHE A 77 -27.72 5.41 -0.59
C PHE A 77 -27.77 5.16 0.91
N TYR A 78 -28.19 6.18 1.67
CA TYR A 78 -28.29 6.08 3.14
C TYR A 78 -29.26 4.98 3.60
N SER A 79 -30.34 4.74 2.85
CA SER A 79 -31.39 3.76 3.16
C SER A 79 -31.04 2.31 2.77
N ASP A 80 -29.92 2.08 2.07
CA ASP A 80 -29.58 0.75 1.56
C ASP A 80 -29.29 -0.23 2.71
N LEU A 81 -29.91 -1.40 2.67
CA LEU A 81 -29.70 -2.47 3.66
C LEU A 81 -28.38 -3.23 3.43
N THR A 82 -27.88 -3.22 2.19
CA THR A 82 -26.66 -3.95 1.80
C THR A 82 -25.61 -2.98 1.25
N PRO A 83 -24.32 -3.20 1.54
CA PRO A 83 -23.28 -2.34 1.01
C PRO A 83 -23.14 -2.53 -0.50
N SER A 84 -23.04 -1.42 -1.22
CA SER A 84 -22.71 -1.39 -2.65
C SER A 84 -21.26 -1.81 -2.91
N MET A 85 -20.36 -1.54 -1.96
CA MET A 85 -18.95 -1.91 -2.04
C MET A 85 -18.40 -2.28 -0.66
N VAL A 86 -17.62 -3.35 -0.62
CA VAL A 86 -16.85 -3.78 0.54
C VAL A 86 -15.38 -3.72 0.19
N ILE A 87 -14.63 -2.85 0.87
CA ILE A 87 -13.18 -2.76 0.73
C ILE A 87 -12.56 -3.50 1.92
N SER A 88 -11.85 -4.58 1.64
CA SER A 88 -11.19 -5.43 2.63
C SER A 88 -9.72 -5.56 2.31
N CYS A 89 -8.93 -5.96 3.30
CA CYS A 89 -7.50 -6.18 3.13
C CYS A 89 -7.12 -7.61 3.55
N HIS A 90 -6.14 -8.16 2.84
CA HIS A 90 -5.50 -9.43 3.15
C HIS A 90 -3.98 -9.28 3.04
N GLN A 91 -3.24 -9.92 3.95
CA GLN A 91 -1.79 -9.85 4.00
C GLN A 91 -1.13 -10.16 2.65
N THR A 92 -1.56 -11.24 2.00
CA THR A 92 -0.98 -11.73 0.73
C THR A 92 -1.67 -11.20 -0.52
N ASN A 93 -2.96 -10.89 -0.47
CA ASN A 93 -3.74 -10.55 -1.67
C ASN A 93 -3.87 -9.04 -1.84
N GLY A 94 -3.43 -8.25 -0.86
CA GLY A 94 -3.56 -6.81 -0.88
C GLY A 94 -4.93 -6.32 -0.46
N VAL A 95 -5.25 -5.11 -0.89
CA VAL A 95 -6.56 -4.49 -0.70
C VAL A 95 -7.46 -4.92 -1.85
N GLN A 96 -8.69 -5.32 -1.52
CA GLN A 96 -9.65 -5.89 -2.44
C GLN A 96 -10.97 -5.11 -2.38
N PHE A 97 -11.60 -4.95 -3.53
CA PHE A 97 -12.88 -4.27 -3.72
C PHE A 97 -13.90 -5.34 -4.11
N ASN A 98 -14.90 -5.57 -3.25
CA ASN A 98 -15.83 -6.70 -3.36
C ASN A 98 -15.11 -8.05 -3.56
N TYR A 99 -14.04 -8.28 -2.79
CA TYR A 99 -13.20 -9.49 -2.85
C TYR A 99 -12.43 -9.69 -4.17
N ASN A 100 -12.47 -8.72 -5.08
CA ASN A 100 -11.70 -8.71 -6.32
C ASN A 100 -10.52 -7.74 -6.23
N ASN A 101 -9.54 -7.91 -7.13
CA ASN A 101 -8.46 -6.94 -7.21
C ASN A 101 -8.99 -5.60 -7.73
N PRO A 102 -8.47 -4.47 -7.22
CA PRO A 102 -8.79 -3.13 -7.70
C PRO A 102 -8.47 -2.93 -9.19
N ILE A 103 -8.97 -1.83 -9.76
CA ILE A 103 -8.84 -1.49 -11.19
C ILE A 103 -9.31 -2.68 -12.05
N ASP A 104 -10.57 -3.08 -11.85
CA ASP A 104 -11.22 -4.14 -12.61
C ASP A 104 -10.43 -5.46 -12.65
N GLY A 105 -9.78 -5.83 -11.54
CA GLY A 105 -9.05 -7.09 -11.41
C GLY A 105 -7.57 -7.02 -11.78
N THR A 106 -7.09 -5.88 -12.30
CA THR A 106 -5.73 -5.76 -12.86
C THR A 106 -4.67 -5.40 -11.82
N LEU A 107 -5.03 -4.65 -10.77
CA LEU A 107 -4.09 -4.18 -9.77
C LEU A 107 -3.91 -5.20 -8.64
N LYS A 108 -3.02 -6.16 -8.86
CA LYS A 108 -2.62 -7.14 -7.83
C LYS A 108 -1.54 -6.54 -6.94
N LEU A 109 -1.50 -6.99 -5.67
CA LEU A 109 -0.33 -6.78 -4.84
C LEU A 109 0.90 -7.37 -5.58
N PRO A 110 2.00 -6.61 -5.73
CA PRO A 110 3.17 -7.10 -6.44
C PRO A 110 4.02 -8.01 -5.53
N ASN A 111 3.41 -9.12 -5.09
CA ASN A 111 4.03 -10.15 -4.25
C ASN A 111 4.64 -11.31 -5.06
N PHE A 112 4.41 -11.34 -6.37
CA PHE A 112 5.05 -12.25 -7.33
C PHE A 112 5.64 -11.46 -8.50
N GLY A 113 6.60 -12.05 -9.21
CA GLY A 113 7.22 -11.50 -10.41
C GLY A 113 8.74 -11.37 -10.31
N ALA A 114 9.31 -10.71 -11.33
CA ALA A 114 10.75 -10.49 -11.43
C ALA A 114 11.31 -9.93 -10.11
N TYR A 115 12.41 -10.54 -9.64
CA TYR A 115 13.14 -10.19 -8.42
C TYR A 115 12.44 -10.52 -7.08
N ARG A 116 11.35 -11.30 -7.12
CA ARG A 116 10.59 -11.80 -5.96
C ARG A 116 10.41 -13.33 -5.99
N ASP A 117 10.29 -13.91 -7.18
CA ASP A 117 10.03 -15.35 -7.39
C ASP A 117 11.17 -16.28 -6.92
N SER A 118 12.38 -15.76 -6.69
CA SER A 118 13.55 -16.53 -6.24
C SER A 118 13.82 -16.43 -4.73
N GLY A 119 12.83 -16.01 -3.94
CA GLY A 119 12.93 -15.90 -2.47
C GLY A 119 13.80 -14.73 -1.97
N GLN A 120 14.35 -13.91 -2.87
CA GLN A 120 15.23 -12.78 -2.52
C GLN A 120 14.46 -11.63 -1.87
N ARG A 121 13.17 -11.49 -2.18
CA ARG A 121 12.33 -10.40 -1.68
C ARG A 121 10.90 -10.89 -1.47
N SER A 122 10.35 -10.63 -0.28
CA SER A 122 8.96 -10.95 0.07
C SER A 122 8.20 -9.66 0.31
N VAL A 123 6.97 -9.58 -0.20
CA VAL A 123 6.11 -8.39 -0.09
C VAL A 123 4.76 -8.80 0.50
N TRP A 124 4.29 -8.03 1.48
CA TRP A 124 2.98 -8.24 2.07
C TRP A 124 2.39 -6.94 2.61
N VAL A 125 1.08 -6.95 2.87
CA VAL A 125 0.44 -5.86 3.62
C VAL A 125 0.70 -6.05 5.10
N LYS A 126 1.41 -5.11 5.71
CA LYS A 126 1.68 -5.11 7.14
C LYS A 126 0.48 -4.61 7.92
N ASP A 127 -0.10 -3.50 7.49
CA ASP A 127 -1.24 -2.89 8.17
C ASP A 127 -2.16 -2.16 7.19
N PHE A 128 -3.45 -2.12 7.53
CA PHE A 128 -4.46 -1.34 6.85
C PHE A 128 -5.49 -0.87 7.89
N VAL A 129 -5.40 0.40 8.25
CA VAL A 129 -6.20 1.02 9.31
C VAL A 129 -7.01 2.17 8.75
N VAL A 130 -8.28 2.23 9.15
CA VAL A 130 -9.12 3.38 8.87
C VAL A 130 -9.67 3.93 10.18
N THR A 131 -9.35 5.19 10.47
CA THR A 131 -9.82 5.86 11.67
C THR A 131 -10.68 7.08 11.33
N SER A 132 -11.59 7.41 12.24
CA SER A 132 -12.32 8.67 12.25
C SER A 132 -12.02 9.39 13.57
N GLU A 133 -11.78 10.70 13.54
CA GLU A 133 -11.57 11.44 14.77
C GLU A 133 -12.91 11.69 15.49
N PRO A 134 -13.07 11.31 16.76
CA PRO A 134 -14.19 11.78 17.56
C PRO A 134 -14.01 13.27 17.91
N SER A 135 -15.12 14.00 18.06
CA SER A 135 -15.13 15.33 18.67
C SER A 135 -16.18 15.42 19.75
N SER A 136 -15.81 15.98 20.89
CA SER A 136 -16.73 16.35 21.98
C SER A 136 -17.41 17.70 21.76
N LYS A 137 -17.03 18.46 20.73
CA LYS A 137 -17.61 19.77 20.43
C LYS A 137 -18.86 19.60 19.53
N PRO A 138 -20.08 19.97 20.00
CA PRO A 138 -21.33 19.69 19.29
C PRO A 138 -21.36 20.21 17.85
N GLY A 139 -20.80 21.40 17.59
CA GLY A 139 -20.75 21.99 16.24
C GLY A 139 -19.75 21.35 15.27
N LEU A 140 -18.79 20.56 15.78
CA LEU A 140 -17.72 19.93 14.98
C LEU A 140 -17.85 18.40 14.89
N ALA A 141 -18.72 17.79 15.70
CA ALA A 141 -18.88 16.34 15.76
C ALA A 141 -19.25 15.73 14.40
N VAL A 142 -20.24 16.29 13.71
CA VAL A 142 -20.68 15.79 12.38
C VAL A 142 -19.58 15.92 11.33
N PHE A 143 -18.82 17.02 11.37
CA PHE A 143 -17.70 17.24 10.46
C PHE A 143 -16.58 16.23 10.70
N LYS A 144 -16.13 16.08 11.96
CA LYS A 144 -15.05 15.15 12.32
C LYS A 144 -15.42 13.69 12.04
N GLN A 145 -16.66 13.30 12.32
CA GLN A 145 -17.19 11.97 11.98
C GLN A 145 -17.36 11.74 10.46
N SER A 146 -17.28 12.79 9.66
CA SER A 146 -17.31 12.71 8.20
C SER A 146 -15.91 12.88 7.60
N TYR A 147 -14.88 12.79 8.43
CA TYR A 147 -13.49 12.82 8.02
C TYR A 147 -12.83 11.49 8.39
N LEU A 148 -12.27 10.79 7.40
CA LEU A 148 -11.58 9.53 7.59
C LEU A 148 -10.09 9.68 7.33
N HIS A 149 -9.28 9.02 8.13
CA HIS A 149 -7.85 8.82 7.92
C HIS A 149 -7.63 7.38 7.48
N LEU A 150 -7.11 7.24 6.26
CA LEU A 150 -6.73 5.97 5.67
C LEU A 150 -5.22 5.79 5.84
N GLU A 151 -4.82 4.65 6.39
CA GLU A 151 -3.43 4.25 6.56
C GLU A 151 -3.22 2.86 5.96
N LEU A 152 -2.28 2.75 5.02
CA LEU A 152 -1.85 1.50 4.42
C LEU A 152 -0.34 1.39 4.61
N THR A 153 0.10 0.28 5.19
CA THR A 153 1.52 -0.04 5.35
C THR A 153 1.84 -1.31 4.58
N LEU A 154 2.72 -1.20 3.59
CA LEU A 154 3.25 -2.33 2.83
C LEU A 154 4.65 -2.63 3.36
N ALA A 155 4.96 -3.90 3.60
CA ALA A 155 6.29 -4.33 4.01
C ALA A 155 6.96 -5.11 2.89
N MET A 156 8.28 -4.93 2.80
CA MET A 156 9.16 -5.67 1.92
C MET A 156 10.35 -6.17 2.72
N ASP A 157 10.52 -7.48 2.76
CA ASP A 157 11.79 -8.07 3.18
C ASP A 157 12.77 -8.08 2.03
N GLN A 158 14.01 -7.69 2.33
CA GLN A 158 15.14 -7.85 1.43
C GLN A 158 16.14 -8.82 2.05
N ASP A 159 16.40 -9.91 1.33
CA ASP A 159 17.51 -10.81 1.64
C ASP A 159 18.80 -10.25 1.04
N VAL A 160 19.27 -9.14 1.60
CA VAL A 160 20.59 -8.59 1.24
C VAL A 160 21.61 -9.23 2.17
N PHE A 161 22.26 -10.29 1.68
CA PHE A 161 23.33 -11.03 2.35
C PHE A 161 24.49 -10.10 2.73
N ILE A 162 24.38 -9.43 3.88
CA ILE A 162 25.52 -8.73 4.47
C ILE A 162 25.85 -9.32 5.85
N ASN A 163 24.87 -9.84 6.62
CA ASN A 163 25.12 -10.38 7.97
C ASN A 163 24.13 -11.48 8.44
N GLY A 164 23.41 -12.16 7.54
CA GLY A 164 22.43 -13.19 7.91
C GLY A 164 21.16 -12.68 8.60
N GLN A 165 20.88 -11.37 8.51
CA GLN A 165 19.65 -10.74 9.00
C GLN A 165 18.82 -10.22 7.83
N THR A 166 17.56 -10.64 7.77
CA THR A 166 16.57 -10.08 6.87
C THR A 166 16.29 -8.64 7.28
N THR A 167 16.39 -7.70 6.33
CA THR A 167 16.01 -6.30 6.58
C THR A 167 14.61 -6.06 6.03
N THR A 168 13.68 -5.69 6.91
CA THR A 168 12.32 -5.29 6.52
C THR A 168 12.26 -3.79 6.25
N GLU A 169 11.80 -3.41 5.07
CA GLU A 169 11.49 -2.04 4.67
C GLU A 169 9.97 -1.82 4.69
N ASP A 170 9.51 -0.80 5.43
CA ASP A 170 8.10 -0.41 5.47
C ASP A 170 7.83 0.77 4.51
N HIS A 171 6.72 0.70 3.78
CA HIS A 171 6.20 1.75 2.92
C HIS A 171 4.85 2.24 3.44
N TYR A 172 4.82 3.48 3.91
CA TYR A 172 3.63 4.09 4.51
C TYR A 172 2.86 4.94 3.49
N PHE A 173 1.55 4.77 3.45
CA PHE A 173 0.63 5.56 2.65
C PHE A 173 -0.48 6.09 3.56
N HIS A 174 -0.60 7.41 3.65
CA HIS A 174 -1.63 8.08 4.45
C HIS A 174 -2.46 9.03 3.58
N ARG A 175 -3.80 8.98 3.74
CA ARG A 175 -4.73 9.95 3.12
C ARG A 175 -5.85 10.31 4.08
N GLY A 176 -6.06 11.61 4.25
CA GLY A 176 -7.29 12.14 4.85
C GLY A 176 -8.36 12.34 3.78
N VAL A 177 -9.60 11.96 4.07
CA VAL A 177 -10.73 12.04 3.14
C VAL A 177 -11.92 12.66 3.84
N PHE A 178 -12.42 13.76 3.30
CA PHE A 178 -13.69 14.33 3.72
C PHE A 178 -14.84 13.73 2.91
N LEU A 179 -15.81 13.15 3.62
CA LEU A 179 -16.96 12.45 3.07
C LEU A 179 -18.12 13.43 2.90
N SER A 180 -18.10 14.20 1.81
CA SER A 180 -19.10 15.26 1.56
C SER A 180 -20.55 14.73 1.56
N HIS A 181 -20.81 13.64 0.84
CA HIS A 181 -22.14 13.04 0.78
C HIS A 181 -22.61 12.53 2.15
N SER A 182 -21.73 11.85 2.89
CA SER A 182 -22.05 11.40 4.25
C SER A 182 -22.30 12.56 5.20
N TYR A 183 -21.52 13.63 5.11
CA TYR A 183 -21.70 14.83 5.91
C TYR A 183 -23.07 15.47 5.69
N ILE A 184 -23.47 15.66 4.43
CA ILE A 184 -24.76 16.26 4.08
C ILE A 184 -25.91 15.37 4.59
N MET A 185 -25.83 14.06 4.37
CA MET A 185 -26.88 13.14 4.83
C MET A 185 -27.00 13.14 6.36
N LYS A 186 -25.89 13.07 7.10
CA LYS A 186 -25.91 13.14 8.57
C LYS A 186 -26.53 14.45 9.07
N LYS A 187 -26.24 15.58 8.41
CA LYS A 187 -26.82 16.87 8.77
C LYS A 187 -28.35 16.89 8.55
N LEU A 188 -28.81 16.43 7.39
CA LEU A 188 -30.25 16.35 7.08
C LEU A 188 -31.00 15.46 8.07
N THR A 189 -30.44 14.30 8.43
CA THR A 189 -31.06 13.38 9.41
C THR A 189 -31.12 14.00 10.81
N ASN A 190 -30.04 14.68 11.25
CA ASN A 190 -30.02 15.34 12.56
C ASN A 190 -31.01 16.50 12.63
N ASP A 191 -31.09 17.32 11.58
CA ASP A 191 -32.02 18.45 11.53
C ASP A 191 -33.49 17.98 11.57
N GLN A 192 -33.82 16.87 10.88
CA GLN A 192 -35.15 16.24 10.98
C GLN A 192 -35.50 15.75 12.39
N SER A 193 -34.53 15.19 13.12
CA SER A 193 -34.74 14.74 14.51
C SER A 193 -34.96 15.89 15.51
N SER A 194 -34.64 17.12 15.13
CA SER A 194 -34.85 18.32 15.98
C SER A 194 -36.20 19.02 15.74
N ILE A 195 -36.97 18.57 14.74
CA ILE A 195 -38.26 19.17 14.35
C ILE A 195 -39.45 18.32 14.84
N SER A 196 -39.20 17.11 15.33
CA SER A 196 -40.17 16.21 15.98
C SER A 196 -40.13 16.32 17.50
#